data_AF-A0AAU0NMT6-F1
#
_entry.id   AF-A0AAU0NMT6-F1
#
_cell.length_a   1.000
_cell.length_b   1.000
_cell.length_c   1.000
_cell.angle_alpha   90.00
_cell.angle_beta   90.00
_cell.angle_gamma   90.00
#
_symmetry.space_group_name_H-M   'P 1'
#
loop_
_entity.id
_entity.type
_entity.pdbx_description
1 polymer ?
#
loop_
_entity_poly.entity_id
_entity_poly.type
_entity_poly.pdbx_seq_one_letter_code
_entity_poly.pdbx_strand_id
1 'polypeptide(L)'
;MNRKKLMSKIITAVIAGGVLISTGTAVFAANSTRNSSNTNTTKQEARMNKGNKSDMMKSELDKLVVAGTITQAQETTILNKTSQEETNRQAEMDKVKNMTEAEHQAYFESKKTSAKTDFLASLVTDGTLTQVQADAIKNALSQGHDGKEGKRGDGMSADKMKTQLDTLVTAGTITQDEETKILNYFTEKQTERQAEMDKVKNMTETERQAYFESKKTTAKTDMFSELVTAGIISQNKADAIKAVMPAPKTHDAAQSTTTTNQ
;
A
#
# COMPACT_ATOMS: atom_id res chain seq x y z
N MET A 1 -27.36 -40.15 -45.87
CA MET A 1 -26.70 -39.08 -45.08
C MET A 1 -25.28 -39.55 -44.79
N ASN A 2 -24.30 -38.97 -45.49
CA ASN A 2 -22.95 -39.52 -45.64
C ASN A 2 -22.05 -39.22 -44.43
N ARG A 3 -21.30 -40.24 -44.00
CA ARG A 3 -20.28 -40.23 -42.94
C ARG A 3 -19.10 -39.32 -43.30
N LYS A 4 -18.43 -38.77 -42.28
CA LYS A 4 -16.94 -38.75 -42.18
C LYS A 4 -16.48 -38.40 -40.75
N LYS A 5 -15.87 -39.39 -40.10
CA LYS A 5 -14.98 -39.26 -38.93
C LYS A 5 -13.74 -38.46 -39.35
N LEU A 6 -13.25 -37.55 -38.51
CA LEU A 6 -11.90 -37.01 -38.60
C LEU A 6 -11.20 -37.14 -37.24
N MET A 7 -10.13 -37.92 -37.28
CA MET A 7 -9.23 -38.21 -36.17
C MET A 7 -8.27 -37.03 -35.94
N SER A 8 -8.08 -36.62 -34.69
CA SER A 8 -6.98 -35.74 -34.29
C SER A 8 -5.76 -36.58 -33.95
N LYS A 9 -4.67 -36.37 -34.68
CA LYS A 9 -3.36 -37.02 -34.50
C LYS A 9 -2.59 -36.28 -33.40
N ILE A 10 -2.11 -37.01 -32.39
CA ILE A 10 -1.19 -36.50 -31.37
C ILE A 10 0.23 -36.58 -31.92
N ILE A 11 0.89 -35.44 -32.09
CA ILE A 11 2.31 -35.35 -32.48
C ILE A 11 3.14 -35.51 -31.21
N THR A 12 3.78 -36.67 -31.09
CA THR A 12 4.81 -36.94 -30.09
C THR A 12 6.14 -36.47 -30.65
N ALA A 13 6.74 -35.43 -30.05
CA ALA A 13 8.09 -34.98 -30.38
C ALA A 13 9.03 -35.33 -29.22
N VAL A 14 9.73 -36.45 -29.38
CA VAL A 14 10.94 -36.79 -28.63
C VAL A 14 12.09 -36.04 -29.27
N ILE A 15 12.77 -35.17 -28.53
CA ILE A 15 14.13 -34.74 -28.88
C ILE A 15 15.04 -35.12 -27.73
N ALA A 16 15.77 -36.20 -27.95
CA ALA A 16 16.97 -36.56 -27.24
C ALA A 16 18.16 -35.80 -27.86
N GLY A 17 19.06 -35.33 -26.99
CA GLY A 17 20.35 -34.71 -27.32
C GLY A 17 20.71 -33.79 -26.16
N GLY A 18 21.67 -34.08 -25.28
CA GLY A 18 22.94 -34.75 -25.49
C GLY A 18 24.05 -33.76 -25.15
N VAL A 19 24.57 -33.86 -23.92
CA VAL A 19 25.94 -33.60 -23.45
C VAL A 19 26.80 -32.55 -24.20
N LEU A 20 27.36 -31.58 -23.46
CA LEU A 20 28.82 -31.41 -23.34
C LEU A 20 29.21 -30.39 -22.26
N ILE A 21 29.97 -30.90 -21.30
CA ILE A 21 30.72 -30.18 -20.27
C ILE A 21 31.84 -29.40 -20.97
N SER A 22 31.94 -28.10 -20.70
CA SER A 22 33.09 -27.27 -21.06
C SER A 22 33.50 -26.43 -19.86
N THR A 23 34.61 -26.83 -19.28
CA THR A 23 35.33 -26.20 -18.18
C THR A 23 35.93 -24.87 -18.64
N GLY A 24 35.50 -23.77 -18.03
CA GLY A 24 36.17 -22.47 -18.13
C GLY A 24 36.77 -22.09 -16.78
N THR A 25 38.05 -22.37 -16.58
CA THR A 25 38.86 -21.87 -15.46
C THR A 25 39.02 -20.36 -15.57
N ALA A 26 38.43 -19.59 -14.66
CA ALA A 26 38.84 -18.20 -14.43
C ALA A 26 39.89 -18.16 -13.32
N VAL A 27 41.05 -17.63 -13.69
CA VAL A 27 42.31 -17.60 -12.93
C VAL A 27 42.20 -16.63 -11.75
N PHE A 28 42.67 -17.10 -10.58
CA PHE A 28 42.95 -16.29 -9.40
C PHE A 28 44.08 -15.30 -9.71
N ALA A 29 43.81 -13.99 -9.71
CA ALA A 29 44.86 -12.98 -9.66
C ALA A 29 45.12 -12.62 -8.19
N ALA A 30 46.27 -13.08 -7.69
CA ALA A 30 46.74 -12.81 -6.35
C ALA A 30 47.23 -11.35 -6.20
N ASN A 31 46.82 -10.78 -5.08
CA ASN A 31 47.59 -9.93 -4.18
C ASN A 31 48.43 -8.77 -4.76
N SER A 32 47.99 -7.55 -4.47
CA SER A 32 48.92 -6.46 -4.18
C SER A 32 48.47 -5.78 -2.91
N THR A 33 49.14 -6.17 -1.82
CA THR A 33 49.19 -5.51 -0.53
C THR A 33 49.38 -4.00 -0.72
N ARG A 34 48.38 -3.20 -0.36
CA ARG A 34 48.59 -1.84 0.13
C ARG A 34 47.88 -1.67 1.46
N ASN A 35 48.68 -1.80 2.50
CA ASN A 35 48.38 -1.39 3.85
C ASN A 35 48.14 0.12 3.85
N SER A 36 46.93 0.56 4.16
CA SER A 36 46.68 1.94 4.56
C SER A 36 45.73 1.91 5.74
N SER A 37 46.32 1.97 6.93
CA SER A 37 45.62 2.24 8.17
C SER A 37 45.02 3.64 8.08
N ASN A 38 43.69 3.74 8.07
CA ASN A 38 43.04 4.95 8.54
C ASN A 38 41.72 4.56 9.22
N THR A 39 41.79 4.43 10.53
CA THR A 39 40.64 4.42 11.43
C THR A 39 40.02 5.81 11.41
N ASN A 40 39.01 6.01 10.58
CA ASN A 40 38.05 7.08 10.78
C ASN A 40 36.67 6.43 10.90
N THR A 41 36.25 6.27 12.15
CA THR A 41 34.86 6.16 12.57
C THR A 41 34.09 7.33 11.97
N THR A 42 33.52 7.13 10.77
CA THR A 42 32.44 7.95 10.27
C THR A 42 31.27 7.72 11.21
N LYS A 43 30.98 8.75 12.02
CA LYS A 43 29.64 8.94 12.57
C LYS A 43 28.69 8.84 11.40
N GLN A 44 28.03 7.70 11.32
CA GLN A 44 26.93 7.45 10.42
C GLN A 44 25.87 8.47 10.83
N GLU A 45 25.83 9.59 10.11
CA GLU A 45 24.73 10.52 10.20
C GLU A 45 23.49 9.69 9.88
N ALA A 46 22.71 9.41 10.93
CA ALA A 46 21.41 8.77 10.86
C ALA A 46 20.44 9.73 10.16
N ARG A 47 20.66 9.96 8.87
CA ARG A 47 19.58 10.25 7.96
C ARG A 47 18.81 8.95 7.87
N MET A 48 17.70 8.87 8.60
CA MET A 48 16.69 7.84 8.37
C MET A 48 16.28 7.95 6.91
N ASN A 49 16.97 7.20 6.06
CA ASN A 49 16.57 6.96 4.70
C ASN A 49 15.16 6.40 4.84
N LYS A 50 14.18 7.06 4.21
CA LYS A 50 12.85 6.49 4.06
C LYS A 50 13.06 5.29 3.14
N GLY A 51 13.47 4.17 3.74
CA GLY A 51 14.04 3.02 3.04
C GLY A 51 13.09 2.63 1.94
N ASN A 52 13.62 2.44 0.72
CA ASN A 52 12.80 1.93 -0.35
C ASN A 52 12.13 0.67 0.17
N LYS A 53 10.82 0.53 -0.03
CA LYS A 53 10.07 -0.65 0.43
C LYS A 53 10.72 -1.96 -0.04
N SER A 54 11.41 -1.91 -1.19
CA SER A 54 12.26 -2.97 -1.72
C SER A 54 13.45 -3.32 -0.82
N ASP A 55 14.13 -2.34 -0.24
CA ASP A 55 15.29 -2.55 0.64
C ASP A 55 14.87 -3.20 1.96
N MET A 56 13.71 -2.79 2.49
CA MET A 56 13.12 -3.39 3.68
C MET A 56 12.69 -4.83 3.43
N MET A 57 12.00 -5.10 2.32
CA MET A 57 11.60 -6.46 1.93
C MET A 57 12.83 -7.36 1.75
N LYS A 58 13.85 -6.87 1.05
CA LYS A 58 15.11 -7.61 0.88
C LYS A 58 15.75 -7.93 2.23
N SER A 59 15.83 -6.95 3.14
CA SER A 59 16.41 -7.17 4.46
C SER A 59 15.68 -8.25 5.26
N GLU A 60 14.35 -8.32 5.20
CA GLU A 60 13.59 -9.38 5.87
C GLU A 60 13.78 -10.75 5.20
N LEU A 61 13.90 -10.80 3.87
CA LEU A 61 14.19 -12.06 3.16
C LEU A 61 15.61 -12.55 3.43
N ASP A 62 16.61 -11.67 3.51
CA ASP A 62 17.99 -12.02 3.89
C ASP A 62 18.04 -12.75 5.24
N LYS A 63 17.25 -12.30 6.23
CA LYS A 63 17.13 -12.98 7.53
C LYS A 63 16.57 -14.39 7.39
N LEU A 64 15.58 -14.59 6.51
CA LEU A 64 15.00 -15.90 6.25
C LEU A 64 15.95 -16.83 5.49
N VAL A 65 16.84 -16.29 4.66
CA VAL A 65 17.93 -17.04 4.02
C VAL A 65 18.96 -17.49 5.05
N VAL A 66 19.38 -16.59 5.94
CA VAL A 66 20.32 -16.91 7.03
C VAL A 66 19.73 -17.97 7.97
N ALA A 67 18.43 -17.90 8.26
CA ALA A 67 17.72 -18.90 9.05
C ALA A 67 17.55 -20.26 8.33
N GLY A 68 17.89 -20.35 7.05
CA GLY A 68 17.71 -21.55 6.23
C GLY A 68 16.24 -21.84 5.87
N THR A 69 15.32 -20.91 6.17
CA THR A 69 13.90 -21.04 5.85
C THR A 69 13.67 -21.01 4.35
N ILE A 70 14.39 -20.14 3.63
CA ILE A 70 14.40 -20.07 2.16
C ILE A 70 15.83 -20.10 1.64
N THR A 71 16.00 -20.44 0.38
CA THR A 71 17.30 -20.40 -0.30
C THR A 71 17.54 -19.04 -0.95
N GLN A 72 18.81 -18.72 -1.22
CA GLN A 72 19.19 -17.49 -1.92
C GLN A 72 18.59 -17.41 -3.34
N ALA A 73 18.41 -18.56 -4.01
CA ALA A 73 17.74 -18.64 -5.30
C ALA A 73 16.24 -18.30 -5.19
N GLN A 74 15.57 -18.77 -4.13
CA GLN A 74 14.17 -18.43 -3.83
C GLN A 74 14.02 -16.94 -3.52
N GLU A 75 14.89 -16.37 -2.69
CA GLU A 75 14.93 -14.92 -2.43
C GLU A 75 15.04 -14.11 -3.73
N THR A 76 16.01 -14.44 -4.57
CA THR A 76 16.24 -13.75 -5.85
C THR A 76 14.99 -13.81 -6.74
N THR A 77 14.32 -14.97 -6.77
CA THR A 77 13.10 -15.17 -7.55
C THR A 77 11.94 -14.31 -7.03
N ILE A 78 11.78 -14.24 -5.69
CA ILE A 78 10.79 -13.39 -5.04
C ILE A 78 11.02 -11.92 -5.43
N LEU A 79 12.24 -11.42 -5.24
CA LEU A 79 12.59 -10.01 -5.53
C LEU A 79 12.32 -9.66 -6.99
N ASN A 80 12.75 -10.51 -7.93
CA ASN A 80 12.52 -10.30 -9.35
C ASN A 80 11.02 -10.27 -9.70
N LYS A 81 10.23 -11.20 -9.15
CA LYS A 81 8.77 -11.24 -9.36
C LYS A 81 8.09 -9.99 -8.78
N THR A 82 8.50 -9.52 -7.61
CA THR A 82 7.97 -8.28 -7.02
C THR A 82 8.31 -7.05 -7.87
N SER A 83 9.55 -6.92 -8.35
CA SER A 83 9.95 -5.83 -9.25
C SER A 83 9.18 -5.87 -10.58
N GLN A 84 8.93 -7.07 -11.11
CA GLN A 84 8.12 -7.24 -12.31
C GLN A 84 6.66 -6.82 -12.09
N GLU A 85 6.07 -7.20 -10.95
CA GLU A 85 4.69 -6.79 -10.61
C GLU A 85 4.58 -5.28 -10.43
N GLU A 86 5.57 -4.63 -9.83
CA GLU A 86 5.63 -3.18 -9.70
C GLU A 86 5.70 -2.50 -11.08
N THR A 87 6.52 -3.03 -11.98
CA THR A 87 6.61 -2.56 -13.38
C THR A 87 5.29 -2.74 -14.12
N ASN A 88 4.63 -3.90 -13.94
CA ASN A 88 3.33 -4.18 -14.53
C ASN A 88 2.27 -3.21 -13.99
N ARG A 89 2.27 -2.94 -12.68
CA ARG A 89 1.36 -1.97 -12.06
C ARG A 89 1.61 -0.56 -12.57
N GLN A 90 2.86 -0.17 -12.77
CA GLN A 90 3.19 1.13 -13.33
C GLN A 90 2.70 1.26 -14.78
N ALA A 91 2.99 0.28 -15.63
CA ALA A 91 2.49 0.25 -17.01
C ALA A 91 0.95 0.21 -17.07
N GLU A 92 0.31 -0.51 -16.14
CA GLU A 92 -1.13 -0.54 -15.98
C GLU A 92 -1.69 0.84 -15.62
N MET A 93 -1.05 1.55 -14.68
CA MET A 93 -1.42 2.93 -14.32
C MET A 93 -1.23 3.90 -15.49
N ASP A 94 -0.14 3.80 -16.24
CA ASP A 94 0.12 4.65 -17.40
C ASP A 94 -0.90 4.40 -18.52
N LYS A 95 -1.31 3.14 -18.71
CA LYS A 95 -2.41 2.78 -19.61
C LYS A 95 -3.72 3.41 -19.15
N VAL A 96 -4.09 3.20 -17.89
CA VAL A 96 -5.34 3.73 -17.30
C VAL A 96 -5.40 5.26 -17.36
N LYS A 97 -4.29 5.94 -17.12
CA LYS A 97 -4.20 7.41 -17.16
C LYS A 97 -4.45 7.99 -18.55
N ASN A 98 -4.13 7.22 -19.60
CA ASN A 98 -4.26 7.64 -20.99
C ASN A 98 -5.53 7.10 -21.68
N MET A 99 -6.37 6.34 -20.97
CA MET A 99 -7.63 5.80 -21.49
C MET A 99 -8.73 6.86 -21.52
N THR A 100 -9.63 6.75 -22.50
CA THR A 100 -10.90 7.48 -22.48
C THR A 100 -11.82 6.94 -21.38
N GLU A 101 -12.86 7.69 -21.02
CA GLU A 101 -13.80 7.30 -19.96
C GLU A 101 -14.51 5.97 -20.26
N ALA A 102 -14.90 5.74 -21.51
CA ALA A 102 -15.52 4.48 -21.95
C ALA A 102 -14.53 3.30 -21.88
N GLU A 103 -13.27 3.51 -22.25
CA GLU A 103 -12.22 2.48 -22.15
C GLU A 103 -11.85 2.17 -20.71
N HIS A 104 -11.77 3.20 -19.87
CA HIS A 104 -11.55 3.09 -18.44
C HIS A 104 -12.67 2.26 -17.80
N GLN A 105 -13.94 2.52 -18.16
CA GLN A 105 -15.08 1.75 -17.67
C GLN A 105 -14.98 0.26 -18.04
N ALA A 106 -14.76 -0.05 -19.32
CA ALA A 106 -14.63 -1.43 -19.78
C ALA A 106 -13.44 -2.15 -19.11
N TYR A 107 -12.34 -1.42 -18.91
CA TYR A 107 -11.16 -1.91 -18.23
C TYR A 107 -11.44 -2.30 -16.76
N PHE A 108 -12.06 -1.42 -15.98
CA PHE A 108 -12.37 -1.69 -14.57
C PHE A 108 -13.39 -2.82 -14.39
N GLU A 109 -14.45 -2.86 -15.22
CA GLU A 109 -15.41 -3.97 -15.18
C GLU A 109 -14.75 -5.32 -15.50
N SER A 110 -13.83 -5.34 -16.49
CA SER A 110 -13.06 -6.56 -16.80
C SER A 110 -12.14 -7.01 -15.65
N LYS A 111 -11.67 -6.08 -14.83
CA LYS A 111 -10.80 -6.36 -13.67
C LYS A 111 -11.59 -6.70 -12.41
N LYS A 112 -12.83 -6.27 -12.27
CA LYS A 112 -13.69 -6.56 -11.09
C LYS A 112 -13.91 -8.07 -10.87
N THR A 113 -13.98 -8.83 -11.95
CA THR A 113 -14.17 -10.29 -11.93
C THR A 113 -12.85 -11.06 -11.87
N SER A 114 -11.71 -10.38 -12.05
CA SER A 114 -10.40 -11.02 -11.91
C SER A 114 -10.11 -11.26 -10.42
N ALA A 115 -10.04 -12.53 -10.03
CA ALA A 115 -9.65 -12.89 -8.68
C ALA A 115 -8.23 -12.36 -8.43
N LYS A 116 -8.08 -11.54 -7.38
CA LYS A 116 -6.77 -11.07 -6.96
C LYS A 116 -6.04 -12.23 -6.30
N THR A 117 -5.27 -12.98 -7.08
CA THR A 117 -4.42 -14.06 -6.57
C THR A 117 -3.39 -13.45 -5.62
N ASP A 118 -3.28 -14.03 -4.42
CA ASP A 118 -2.25 -13.65 -3.46
C ASP A 118 -0.85 -13.91 -4.08
N PHE A 119 0.04 -12.91 -4.03
CA PHE A 119 1.38 -13.00 -4.58
C PHE A 119 2.13 -14.24 -4.07
N LEU A 120 2.08 -14.51 -2.77
CA LEU A 120 2.78 -15.67 -2.19
C LEU A 120 2.12 -16.99 -2.60
N ALA A 121 0.79 -17.01 -2.74
CA ALA A 121 0.07 -18.19 -3.24
C ALA A 121 0.46 -18.52 -4.69
N SER A 122 0.75 -17.51 -5.52
CA SER A 122 1.26 -17.74 -6.87
C SER A 122 2.64 -18.40 -6.85
N LEU A 123 3.53 -17.99 -5.95
CA LEU A 123 4.87 -18.58 -5.81
C LEU A 123 4.83 -20.02 -5.26
N VAL A 124 3.85 -20.35 -4.43
CA VAL A 124 3.60 -21.73 -3.97
C VAL A 124 3.11 -22.59 -5.13
N THR A 125 2.16 -22.07 -5.91
CA THR A 125 1.61 -22.77 -7.08
C THR A 125 2.68 -23.03 -8.14
N ASP A 126 3.56 -22.05 -8.38
CA ASP A 126 4.71 -22.14 -9.29
C ASP A 126 5.81 -23.08 -8.75
N GLY A 127 5.66 -23.64 -7.53
CA GLY A 127 6.64 -24.52 -6.89
C GLY A 127 7.92 -23.81 -6.43
N THR A 128 7.95 -22.47 -6.49
CA THR A 128 9.08 -21.67 -6.01
C THR A 128 9.17 -21.71 -4.49
N LEU A 129 8.02 -21.75 -3.80
CA LEU A 129 7.93 -21.82 -2.34
C LEU A 129 7.09 -23.01 -1.91
N THR A 130 7.37 -23.53 -0.73
CA THR A 130 6.41 -24.36 0.00
C THR A 130 5.43 -23.47 0.75
N GLN A 131 4.26 -24.02 1.15
CA GLN A 131 3.29 -23.27 1.95
C GLN A 131 3.91 -22.75 3.26
N VAL A 132 4.71 -23.57 3.93
CA VAL A 132 5.40 -23.18 5.18
C VAL A 132 6.36 -22.01 4.96
N GLN A 133 7.07 -21.99 3.83
CA GLN A 133 7.94 -20.87 3.46
C GLN A 133 7.16 -19.60 3.16
N ALA A 134 6.05 -19.71 2.43
CA ALA A 134 5.16 -18.58 2.15
C ALA A 134 4.58 -17.98 3.45
N ASP A 135 4.15 -18.82 4.39
CA ASP A 135 3.63 -18.36 5.69
C ASP A 135 4.73 -17.67 6.52
N ALA A 136 5.96 -18.20 6.51
CA ALA A 136 7.09 -17.58 7.19
C ALA A 136 7.45 -16.21 6.58
N ILE A 137 7.46 -16.10 5.25
CA ILE A 137 7.67 -14.82 4.55
C ILE A 137 6.55 -13.84 4.88
N LYS A 138 5.29 -14.28 4.82
CA LYS A 138 4.13 -13.45 5.18
C LYS A 138 4.29 -12.88 6.57
N ASN A 139 4.64 -13.72 7.55
CA ASN A 139 4.87 -13.27 8.91
C ASN A 139 6.03 -12.27 8.99
N ALA A 140 7.18 -12.54 8.38
CA ALA A 140 8.32 -11.61 8.39
C ALA A 140 7.98 -10.23 7.78
N LEU A 141 7.28 -10.22 6.63
CA LEU A 141 6.92 -8.99 5.93
C LEU A 141 5.76 -8.23 6.60
N SER A 142 4.85 -8.92 7.28
CA SER A 142 3.81 -8.30 8.11
C SER A 142 4.41 -7.62 9.35
N GLN A 143 5.48 -8.17 9.92
CA GLN A 143 6.16 -7.61 11.09
C GLN A 143 7.08 -6.42 10.75
N GLY A 144 7.57 -6.33 9.50
CA GLY A 144 8.27 -5.14 8.98
C GLY A 144 7.35 -3.94 8.70
N HIS A 145 6.03 -4.15 8.71
CA HIS A 145 5.06 -3.08 8.86
C HIS A 145 4.87 -2.84 10.35
N ASP A 146 5.56 -1.86 10.94
CA ASP A 146 5.33 -1.41 12.32
C ASP A 146 3.84 -1.41 12.68
N GLY A 147 3.38 -2.44 13.40
CA GLY A 147 2.12 -2.51 14.16
C GLY A 147 0.86 -1.88 13.54
N LYS A 148 0.65 -1.96 12.23
CA LYS A 148 -0.55 -1.40 11.57
C LYS A 148 -1.29 -2.45 10.73
N GLU A 149 -1.46 -3.67 11.26
CA GLU A 149 -2.60 -4.48 10.84
C GLU A 149 -3.89 -3.71 11.19
N GLY A 150 -4.66 -3.35 10.17
CA GLY A 150 -6.02 -2.82 10.31
C GLY A 150 -6.22 -1.31 10.24
N LYS A 151 -5.18 -0.45 10.33
CA LYS A 151 -5.39 1.01 10.24
C LYS A 151 -5.34 1.53 8.80
N ARG A 152 -6.38 1.22 8.03
CA ARG A 152 -6.89 2.19 7.04
C ARG A 152 -7.48 3.37 7.81
N GLY A 153 -6.62 4.26 8.28
CA GLY A 153 -7.02 5.41 9.06
C GLY A 153 -5.82 6.12 9.62
N ASP A 154 -5.29 7.08 8.86
CA ASP A 154 -4.58 8.25 9.41
C ASP A 154 -5.55 9.17 10.21
N GLY A 155 -6.53 8.55 10.90
CA GLY A 155 -7.54 9.18 11.71
C GLY A 155 -7.35 8.82 13.18
N MET A 156 -7.67 9.77 14.05
CA MET A 156 -7.76 9.57 15.49
C MET A 156 -8.72 8.40 15.80
N SER A 157 -8.31 7.41 16.60
CA SER A 157 -9.25 6.37 17.06
C SER A 157 -10.25 6.98 18.06
N ALA A 158 -11.45 6.39 18.18
CA ALA A 158 -12.48 6.84 19.12
C ALA A 158 -11.93 6.96 20.55
N ASP A 159 -11.19 5.97 21.03
CA ASP A 159 -10.57 5.99 22.38
C ASP A 159 -9.57 7.14 22.55
N LYS A 160 -8.77 7.40 21.51
CA LYS A 160 -7.78 8.48 21.56
C LYS A 160 -8.49 9.83 21.54
N MET A 161 -9.53 9.98 20.72
CA MET A 161 -10.36 11.18 20.67
C MET A 161 -11.01 11.44 22.03
N LYS A 162 -11.61 10.40 22.63
CA LYS A 162 -12.20 10.47 23.97
C LYS A 162 -11.17 10.95 25.00
N THR A 163 -9.99 10.36 25.02
CA THR A 163 -8.92 10.74 25.97
C THR A 163 -8.55 12.23 25.86
N GLN A 164 -8.51 12.79 24.63
CA GLN A 164 -8.26 14.22 24.44
C GLN A 164 -9.43 15.08 24.92
N LEU A 165 -10.67 14.65 24.68
CA LEU A 165 -11.86 15.36 25.16
C LEU A 165 -11.95 15.32 26.70
N ASP A 166 -11.67 14.19 27.34
CA ASP A 166 -11.60 14.06 28.81
C ASP A 166 -10.61 15.06 29.42
N THR A 167 -9.48 15.31 28.74
CA THR A 167 -8.49 16.31 29.17
C THR A 167 -9.08 17.73 29.10
N LEU A 168 -9.84 18.03 28.04
CA LEU A 168 -10.51 19.33 27.89
C LEU A 168 -11.68 19.51 28.86
N VAL A 169 -12.39 18.43 29.20
CA VAL A 169 -13.41 18.43 30.26
C VAL A 169 -12.78 18.73 31.61
N THR A 170 -11.67 18.06 31.92
CA THR A 170 -10.92 18.28 33.17
C THR A 170 -10.39 19.71 33.27
N ALA A 171 -9.94 20.29 32.14
CA ALA A 171 -9.53 21.68 32.06
C ALA A 171 -10.70 22.70 32.11
N GLY A 172 -11.95 22.23 32.06
CA GLY A 172 -13.15 23.07 32.03
C GLY A 172 -13.39 23.79 30.70
N THR A 173 -12.65 23.44 29.64
CA THR A 173 -12.79 24.02 28.31
C THR A 173 -14.10 23.59 27.64
N ILE A 174 -14.50 22.33 27.84
CA ILE A 174 -15.78 21.77 27.39
C ILE A 174 -16.49 21.10 28.57
N THR A 175 -17.79 20.88 28.45
CA THR A 175 -18.57 20.13 29.45
C THR A 175 -18.62 18.63 29.11
N GLN A 176 -18.99 17.79 30.09
CA GLN A 176 -19.22 16.35 29.86
C GLN A 176 -20.37 16.09 28.85
N ASP A 177 -21.38 16.96 28.83
CA ASP A 177 -22.47 16.89 27.87
C ASP A 177 -21.99 17.23 26.46
N GLU A 178 -21.14 18.25 26.31
CA GLU A 178 -20.50 18.59 25.04
C GLU A 178 -19.60 17.46 24.54
N GLU A 179 -18.78 16.84 25.41
CA GLU A 179 -17.98 15.66 25.06
C GLU A 179 -18.86 14.53 24.49
N THR A 180 -19.94 14.20 25.20
CA THR A 180 -20.84 13.11 24.80
C THR A 180 -21.47 13.39 23.43
N LYS A 181 -21.95 14.62 23.21
CA LYS A 181 -22.52 15.06 21.93
C LYS A 181 -21.49 15.02 20.80
N ILE A 182 -20.25 15.43 21.06
CA ILE A 182 -19.15 15.37 20.10
C ILE A 182 -18.89 13.91 19.68
N LEU A 183 -18.74 12.99 20.64
CA LEU A 183 -18.47 11.57 20.36
C LEU A 183 -19.61 10.91 19.56
N ASN A 184 -20.86 11.20 19.92
CA ASN A 184 -22.03 10.70 19.20
C ASN A 184 -22.04 11.20 17.76
N TYR A 185 -21.82 12.50 17.56
CA TYR A 185 -21.74 13.09 16.22
C TYR A 185 -20.66 12.44 15.36
N PHE A 186 -19.45 12.21 15.88
CA PHE A 186 -18.38 11.54 15.14
C PHE A 186 -18.73 10.08 14.79
N THR A 187 -19.39 9.37 15.70
CA THR A 187 -19.82 7.97 15.51
C THR A 187 -20.92 7.87 14.44
N GLU A 188 -21.89 8.78 14.47
CA GLU A 188 -22.93 8.90 13.44
C GLU A 188 -22.31 9.20 12.07
N LYS A 189 -21.39 10.18 11.99
CA LYS A 189 -20.69 10.51 10.74
C LYS A 189 -19.86 9.35 10.19
N GLN A 190 -19.24 8.56 11.05
CA GLN A 190 -18.53 7.36 10.62
C GLN A 190 -19.51 6.31 10.05
N THR A 191 -20.67 6.15 10.68
CA THR A 191 -21.71 5.22 10.24
C THR A 191 -22.32 5.65 8.90
N GLU A 192 -22.62 6.94 8.73
CA GLU A 192 -23.06 7.53 7.46
C GLU A 192 -22.03 7.27 6.35
N ARG A 193 -20.75 7.55 6.61
CA ARG A 193 -19.66 7.32 5.64
C ARG A 193 -19.53 5.85 5.28
N GLN A 194 -19.69 4.95 6.24
CA GLN A 194 -19.64 3.51 5.97
C GLN A 194 -20.81 3.07 5.09
N ALA A 195 -22.03 3.51 5.41
CA ALA A 195 -23.21 3.24 4.59
C ALA A 195 -23.09 3.84 3.18
N GLU A 196 -22.53 5.05 3.07
CA GLU A 196 -22.23 5.71 1.81
C GLU A 196 -21.23 4.88 0.97
N MET A 197 -20.15 4.40 1.60
CA MET A 197 -19.17 3.53 0.92
C MET A 197 -19.78 2.22 0.44
N ASP A 198 -20.67 1.61 1.22
CA ASP A 198 -21.34 0.38 0.83
C ASP A 198 -22.35 0.63 -0.30
N LYS A 199 -23.02 1.79 -0.31
CA LYS A 199 -23.83 2.25 -1.44
C LYS A 199 -22.98 2.42 -2.70
N VAL A 200 -21.86 3.14 -2.60
CA VAL A 200 -20.96 3.41 -3.73
C VAL A 200 -20.32 2.14 -4.28
N LYS A 201 -20.00 1.14 -3.45
CA LYS A 201 -19.52 -0.18 -3.90
C LYS A 201 -20.53 -0.93 -4.77
N ASN A 202 -21.81 -0.75 -4.48
CA ASN A 202 -22.91 -1.46 -5.14
C ASN A 202 -23.48 -0.68 -6.33
N MET A 203 -23.12 0.60 -6.51
CA MET A 203 -23.47 1.40 -7.68
C MET A 203 -22.76 0.94 -8.96
N THR A 204 -23.44 1.11 -10.10
CA THR A 204 -22.82 1.06 -11.43
C THR A 204 -21.83 2.21 -11.60
N GLU A 205 -20.92 2.11 -12.58
CA GLU A 205 -19.90 3.16 -12.80
C GLU A 205 -20.53 4.50 -13.17
N THR A 206 -21.57 4.51 -14.00
CA THR A 206 -22.28 5.73 -14.38
C THR A 206 -22.98 6.38 -13.19
N GLU A 207 -23.62 5.59 -12.32
CA GLU A 207 -24.21 6.08 -11.08
C GLU A 207 -23.15 6.60 -10.10
N ARG A 208 -22.03 5.90 -9.99
CA ARG A 208 -20.89 6.29 -9.14
C ARG A 208 -20.25 7.60 -9.63
N GLN A 209 -20.09 7.77 -10.93
CA GLN A 209 -19.56 8.98 -11.52
C GLN A 209 -20.50 10.17 -11.28
N ALA A 210 -21.79 10.00 -11.57
CA ALA A 210 -22.80 11.02 -11.27
C ALA A 210 -22.85 11.36 -9.77
N TYR A 211 -22.71 10.34 -8.91
CA TYR A 211 -22.63 10.51 -7.47
C TYR A 211 -21.45 11.41 -7.07
N PHE A 212 -20.24 11.09 -7.52
CA PHE A 212 -19.06 11.89 -7.17
C PHE A 212 -19.09 13.28 -7.79
N GLU A 213 -19.59 13.44 -9.01
CA GLU A 213 -19.76 14.76 -9.64
C GLU A 213 -20.73 15.64 -8.84
N SER A 214 -21.85 15.06 -8.38
CA SER A 214 -22.80 15.76 -7.50
C SER A 214 -22.21 16.14 -6.15
N LYS A 215 -21.20 15.39 -5.67
CA LYS A 215 -20.52 15.66 -4.38
C LYS A 215 -19.38 16.66 -4.51
N LYS A 216 -18.77 16.85 -5.69
CA LYS A 216 -17.70 17.84 -5.92
C LYS A 216 -18.16 19.28 -5.64
N THR A 217 -19.42 19.58 -5.92
CA THR A 217 -20.02 20.91 -5.72
C THR A 217 -20.48 21.14 -4.27
N THR A 218 -20.49 20.09 -3.44
CA THR A 218 -20.77 20.23 -2.01
C THR A 218 -19.54 20.83 -1.32
N ALA A 219 -19.69 22.01 -0.73
CA ALA A 219 -18.61 22.65 0.02
C ALA A 219 -18.11 21.70 1.11
N LYS A 220 -16.81 21.39 1.09
CA LYS A 220 -16.17 20.62 2.15
C LYS A 220 -16.11 21.49 3.40
N THR A 221 -16.96 21.19 4.36
CA THR A 221 -16.90 21.80 5.69
C THR A 221 -16.05 20.91 6.60
N ASP A 222 -15.25 21.54 7.46
CA ASP A 222 -14.48 20.83 8.47
C ASP A 222 -15.42 20.30 9.56
N MET A 223 -15.15 19.10 10.09
CA MET A 223 -16.05 18.43 11.02
C MET A 223 -16.33 19.26 12.27
N PHE A 224 -15.37 20.06 12.73
CA PHE A 224 -15.59 20.96 13.87
C PHE A 224 -16.44 22.17 13.53
N SER A 225 -16.39 22.66 12.28
CA SER A 225 -17.29 23.71 11.81
C SER A 225 -18.74 23.20 11.75
N GLU A 226 -18.95 21.93 11.43
CA GLU A 226 -20.27 21.30 11.51
C GLU A 226 -20.76 21.21 12.97
N LEU A 227 -19.90 20.86 13.93
CA LEU A 227 -20.23 20.86 15.36
C LEU A 227 -20.65 22.24 15.87
N VAL A 228 -19.97 23.30 15.41
CA VAL A 228 -20.33 24.70 15.73
C VAL A 228 -21.68 25.06 15.12
N THR A 229 -21.89 24.69 13.85
CA THR A 229 -23.16 24.95 13.14
C THR A 229 -24.33 24.22 13.80
N ALA A 230 -24.10 23.00 14.30
CA ALA A 230 -25.07 22.22 15.06
C ALA A 230 -25.33 22.78 16.48
N GLY A 231 -24.61 23.82 16.91
CA GLY A 231 -24.74 24.41 18.24
C GLY A 231 -24.24 23.49 19.36
N ILE A 232 -23.44 22.46 19.03
CA ILE A 232 -22.88 21.53 20.02
C ILE A 232 -21.76 22.20 20.80
N ILE A 233 -20.97 23.05 20.15
CA ILE A 233 -19.87 23.82 20.75
C ILE A 233 -19.82 25.23 20.14
N SER A 234 -19.14 26.15 20.84
CA SER A 234 -18.79 27.45 20.27
C SER A 234 -17.54 27.37 19.38
N GLN A 235 -17.32 28.37 18.54
CA GLN A 235 -16.12 28.47 17.70
C GLN A 235 -14.83 28.41 18.53
N ASN A 236 -14.77 29.14 19.65
CA ASN A 236 -13.60 29.13 20.54
C ASN A 236 -13.31 27.72 21.10
N LYS A 237 -14.35 26.95 21.43
CA LYS A 237 -14.20 25.57 21.89
C LYS A 237 -13.74 24.64 20.75
N ALA A 238 -14.27 24.84 19.55
CA ALA A 238 -13.82 24.10 18.36
C ALA A 238 -12.33 24.31 18.10
N ASP A 239 -11.85 25.56 18.20
CA ASP A 239 -10.44 25.88 17.99
C ASP A 239 -9.54 25.29 19.10
N ALA A 240 -10.00 25.32 20.35
CA ALA A 240 -9.30 24.66 21.46
C ALA A 240 -9.22 23.14 21.28
N ILE A 241 -10.28 22.50 20.78
CA ILE A 241 -10.29 21.06 20.46
C ILE A 241 -9.32 20.77 19.31
N LYS A 242 -9.31 21.58 18.24
CA LYS A 242 -8.37 21.43 17.12
C LYS A 242 -6.92 21.50 17.57
N ALA A 243 -6.61 22.38 18.52
CA ALA A 243 -5.25 22.56 19.02
C ALA A 243 -4.67 21.33 19.73
N VAL A 244 -5.53 20.47 20.31
CA VAL A 244 -5.10 19.23 21.00
C VAL A 244 -5.22 17.99 20.11
N MET A 245 -5.89 18.08 18.96
CA MET A 245 -5.96 16.99 17.99
C MET A 245 -4.74 17.00 17.05
N PRO A 246 -4.20 15.83 16.67
CA PRO A 246 -3.11 15.78 15.71
C PRO A 246 -3.59 16.31 14.36
N ALA A 247 -2.95 17.39 13.88
CA ALA A 247 -3.22 17.91 12.55
C ALA A 247 -2.93 16.83 11.49
N PRO A 248 -3.76 16.71 10.44
CA PRO A 248 -3.40 15.88 9.30
C PRO A 248 -2.06 16.37 8.77
N LYS A 249 -1.13 15.44 8.52
CA LYS A 249 0.18 15.78 7.94
C LYS A 249 -0.07 16.57 6.66
N THR A 250 0.29 17.84 6.66
CA THR A 250 0.27 18.65 5.46
C THR A 250 1.27 18.03 4.49
N HIS A 251 0.79 17.51 3.36
CA HIS A 251 1.67 17.32 2.22
C HIS A 251 2.00 18.73 1.74
N ASP A 252 3.21 19.20 2.00
CA ASP A 252 3.72 20.45 1.44
C ASP A 252 3.56 20.37 -0.08
N ALA A 253 2.55 21.06 -0.61
CA ALA A 253 2.48 21.37 -2.01
C ALA A 253 3.62 22.36 -2.26
N ALA A 254 4.73 21.85 -2.80
CA ALA A 254 5.83 22.66 -3.26
C ALA A 254 5.26 23.80 -4.12
N GLN A 255 5.43 25.03 -3.63
CA GLN A 255 5.08 26.25 -4.34
C GLN A 255 5.86 26.26 -5.65
N SER A 256 5.15 26.08 -6.77
CA SER A 256 5.71 26.31 -8.10
C SER A 256 5.87 27.82 -8.27
N THR A 257 7.00 28.37 -7.86
CA THR A 257 7.37 29.76 -8.19
C THR A 257 7.74 29.81 -9.67
N THR A 258 6.82 30.28 -10.50
CA THR A 258 7.09 30.70 -11.87
C THR A 258 7.98 31.93 -11.83
N THR A 259 9.28 31.76 -12.07
CA THR A 259 10.19 32.88 -12.35
C THR A 259 9.89 33.39 -13.77
N THR A 260 9.21 34.53 -13.85
CA THR A 260 9.13 35.35 -15.06
C THR A 260 10.44 36.10 -15.21
N ASN A 261 11.27 35.70 -16.18
CA ASN A 261 12.40 36.51 -16.63
C ASN A 261 11.86 37.61 -17.54
N GLN A 262 12.11 38.87 -17.17
CA GLN A 262 12.23 39.99 -18.09
C GLN A 262 13.71 40.13 -18.50
#